data_AF-A0A509KWK2-F1
#
_entry.id   AF-A0A509KWK2-F1
#
_cell.length_a   1.000
_cell.length_b   1.000
_cell.length_c   1.000
_cell.angle_alpha   90.00
_cell.angle_beta   90.00
_cell.angle_gamma   90.00
#
_symmetry.space_group_name_H-M   'P 1'
#
loop_
_entity.id
_entity.type
_entity.pdbx_description
1 polymer ?
#
loop_
_entity_poly.entity_id
_entity_poly.type
_entity_poly.pdbx_seq_one_letter_code
_entity_poly.pdbx_strand_id
1 'polypeptide(L)'
;MATSDMMKDMLQLNDQFIHADKRPEHSYDREHMERRIEFINEEIEELEEAHITFDKPEMLDALVDIVVVAMGTAILMGWDFDEAWKRVHDANMAKEVHWRDEGDAGTDRDMPVDLRKPEEWVAPNHEDLV
;
A
#
# COMPACT_ATOMS: atom_id res chain seq x y z
N MET A 1 -15.27 8.44 -11.29
CA MET A 1 -15.36 6.96 -11.14
C MET A 1 -15.92 6.65 -9.76
N ALA A 2 -16.54 5.49 -9.56
CA ALA A 2 -17.00 5.11 -8.22
C ALA A 2 -15.78 4.77 -7.34
N THR A 3 -15.66 5.45 -6.21
CA THR A 3 -14.65 5.24 -5.17
C THR A 3 -14.86 3.88 -4.49
N SER A 4 -13.79 3.13 -4.23
CA SER A 4 -13.88 1.85 -3.50
C SER A 4 -14.50 2.02 -2.10
N ASP A 5 -15.09 0.96 -1.54
CA ASP A 5 -15.75 1.03 -0.24
C ASP A 5 -14.76 1.37 0.90
N MET A 6 -13.54 0.79 0.87
CA MET A 6 -12.46 1.18 1.79
C MET A 6 -12.10 2.67 1.67
N MET A 7 -12.09 3.23 0.47
CA MET A 7 -11.82 4.66 0.26
C MET A 7 -12.95 5.54 0.79
N LYS A 8 -14.21 5.10 0.72
CA LYS A 8 -15.29 5.81 1.41
C LYS A 8 -15.10 5.79 2.92
N ASP A 9 -14.74 4.64 3.49
CA ASP A 9 -14.51 4.51 4.93
C ASP A 9 -13.35 5.39 5.40
N MET A 10 -12.25 5.44 4.63
CA MET A 10 -11.10 6.30 4.95
C MET A 10 -11.39 7.79 4.77
N LEU A 11 -12.19 8.17 3.78
CA LEU A 11 -12.65 9.54 3.64
C LEU A 11 -13.56 9.93 4.81
N GLN A 12 -14.45 9.04 5.26
CA GLN A 12 -15.26 9.26 6.45
C GLN A 12 -14.41 9.39 7.71
N LEU A 13 -13.41 8.52 7.90
CA LEU A 13 -12.46 8.59 9.00
C LEU A 13 -11.71 9.94 8.99
N ASN A 14 -11.23 10.35 7.81
CA ASN A 14 -10.58 11.63 7.64
C ASN A 14 -11.55 12.78 7.97
N ASP A 15 -12.76 12.80 7.45
CA ASP A 15 -13.73 13.88 7.73
C ASP A 15 -14.07 13.99 9.21
N GLN A 16 -14.12 12.85 9.91
CA GLN A 16 -14.41 12.79 11.33
C GLN A 16 -13.24 13.26 12.22
N PHE A 17 -12.00 12.90 11.87
CA PHE A 17 -10.85 13.06 12.76
C PHE A 17 -9.74 14.00 12.24
N ILE A 18 -9.70 14.23 10.94
CA ILE A 18 -8.73 15.08 10.24
C ILE A 18 -9.52 16.21 9.57
N HIS A 19 -9.84 17.23 10.37
CA HIS A 19 -10.59 18.37 9.90
C HIS A 19 -9.91 19.01 8.69
N ALA A 20 -10.65 19.14 7.58
CA ALA A 20 -10.12 19.62 6.30
C ALA A 20 -9.50 21.04 6.39
N ASP A 21 -9.93 21.84 7.36
CA ASP A 21 -9.41 23.17 7.69
C ASP A 21 -8.05 23.16 8.42
N LYS A 22 -7.62 21.99 8.91
CA LYS A 22 -6.29 21.76 9.52
C LYS A 22 -5.32 21.04 8.58
N ARG A 23 -5.75 20.68 7.36
CA ARG A 23 -4.82 20.20 6.33
C ARG A 23 -3.86 21.35 6.03
N PRO A 24 -2.55 21.18 6.20
CA PRO A 24 -1.61 22.25 5.92
C PRO A 24 -1.79 22.64 4.45
N GLU A 25 -2.23 23.87 4.22
CA GLU A 25 -2.47 24.43 2.90
C GLU A 25 -1.12 24.48 2.17
N HIS A 26 -0.87 23.51 1.31
CA HIS A 26 0.22 23.51 0.32
C HIS A 26 1.68 23.57 0.81
N SER A 27 1.99 23.14 2.03
CA SER A 27 3.38 22.89 2.44
C SER A 27 3.56 21.48 2.99
N TYR A 28 3.50 20.49 2.10
CA TYR A 28 4.06 19.18 2.35
C TYR A 28 5.57 19.30 2.37
N ASP A 29 6.14 19.51 3.55
CA ASP A 29 7.59 19.41 3.72
C ASP A 29 7.99 17.95 4.00
N ARG A 30 9.29 17.72 3.88
CA ARG A 30 9.91 16.42 4.13
C ARG A 30 9.61 15.92 5.56
N GLU A 31 9.50 16.82 6.52
CA GLU A 31 9.26 16.50 7.93
C GLU A 31 7.89 15.85 8.14
N HIS A 32 6.85 16.30 7.44
CA HIS A 32 5.54 15.65 7.50
C HIS A 32 5.59 14.22 6.97
N MET A 33 6.27 13.99 5.84
CA MET A 33 6.41 12.64 5.29
C MET A 33 7.25 11.74 6.22
N GLU A 34 8.30 12.27 6.84
CA GLU A 34 9.11 11.54 7.83
C GLU A 34 8.24 11.04 8.98
N ARG A 35 7.37 11.89 9.55
CA ARG A 35 6.42 11.45 10.60
C ARG A 35 5.42 10.40 10.11
N ARG A 36 4.97 10.47 8.85
CA ARG A 36 4.07 9.46 8.29
C ARG A 36 4.78 8.11 8.11
N ILE A 37 6.06 8.14 7.76
CA ILE A 37 6.91 6.94 7.70
C ILE A 37 7.12 6.35 9.10
N GLU A 38 7.30 7.19 10.12
CA GLU A 38 7.37 6.73 11.53
C GLU A 38 6.11 5.95 11.93
N PHE A 39 4.91 6.47 11.62
CA PHE A 39 3.66 5.73 11.87
C PHE A 39 3.58 4.41 11.10
N ILE A 40 4.01 4.36 9.84
CA ILE A 40 4.02 3.09 9.09
C ILE A 40 4.98 2.08 9.73
N ASN A 41 6.12 2.55 10.23
CA ASN A 41 7.09 1.67 10.90
C ASN A 41 6.55 1.16 12.24
N GLU A 42 5.81 1.98 12.99
CA GLU A 42 5.12 1.57 14.22
C GLU A 42 4.20 0.35 13.95
N GLU A 43 3.32 0.43 12.93
CA GLU A 43 2.44 -0.71 12.58
C GLU A 43 3.21 -1.96 12.10
N ILE A 44 4.39 -1.77 11.49
CA ILE A 44 5.27 -2.88 11.11
C ILE A 44 5.89 -3.53 12.34
N GLU A 45 6.34 -2.75 13.32
CA GLU A 45 6.88 -3.25 14.59
C GLU A 45 5.81 -4.06 15.34
N GLU A 46 4.56 -3.58 15.39
CA GLU A 46 3.45 -4.33 15.97
C GLU A 46 3.19 -5.67 15.27
N LEU A 47 3.25 -5.70 13.93
CA LEU A 47 3.15 -6.94 13.16
C LEU A 47 4.29 -7.92 13.49
N GLU A 48 5.53 -7.42 13.63
CA GLU A 48 6.68 -8.23 14.02
C GLU A 48 6.51 -8.81 15.43
N GLU A 49 6.05 -8.02 16.39
CA GLU A 49 5.77 -8.45 17.75
C GLU A 49 4.66 -9.52 17.80
N ALA A 50 3.55 -9.29 17.10
CA ALA A 50 2.46 -10.25 16.97
C ALA A 50 2.91 -11.55 16.29
N HIS A 51 3.83 -11.46 15.32
CA HIS A 51 4.42 -12.63 14.68
C HIS A 51 5.30 -13.45 15.65
N ILE A 52 6.10 -12.79 16.50
CA ILE A 52 6.95 -13.45 17.51
C ILE A 52 6.10 -14.28 18.48
N THR A 53 4.93 -13.77 18.88
CA THR A 53 4.00 -14.48 19.76
C THR A 53 3.05 -15.43 19.01
N PHE A 54 3.05 -15.37 17.67
CA PHE A 54 2.14 -16.09 16.77
C PHE A 54 0.66 -15.78 17.03
N ASP A 55 0.37 -14.53 17.40
CA ASP A 55 -0.97 -14.03 17.68
C ASP A 55 -1.67 -13.60 16.38
N LYS A 56 -2.41 -14.54 15.77
CA LYS A 56 -3.04 -14.32 14.45
C LYS A 56 -4.03 -13.15 14.42
N PRO A 57 -4.90 -12.95 15.43
CA PRO A 57 -5.72 -11.75 15.53
C PRO A 57 -4.91 -10.45 15.47
N GLU A 58 -3.90 -10.29 16.31
CA GLU A 58 -3.07 -9.06 16.34
C GLU A 58 -2.27 -8.89 15.04
N MET A 59 -1.81 -9.99 14.44
CA MET A 59 -1.19 -9.94 13.11
C MET A 59 -2.15 -9.41 12.04
N LEU A 60 -3.43 -9.79 12.09
CA LEU A 60 -4.43 -9.28 11.14
C LEU A 60 -4.72 -7.79 11.37
N ASP A 61 -4.77 -7.37 12.64
CA ASP A 61 -5.01 -5.97 13.03
C ASP A 61 -3.89 -5.08 12.50
N ALA A 62 -2.63 -5.40 12.82
CA ALA A 62 -1.46 -4.66 12.34
C ALA A 62 -1.38 -4.62 10.80
N LEU A 63 -1.77 -5.69 10.10
CA LEU A 63 -1.85 -5.70 8.62
C LEU A 63 -2.90 -4.72 8.09
N VAL A 64 -4.04 -4.59 8.77
CA VAL A 64 -5.07 -3.61 8.42
C VAL A 64 -4.58 -2.20 8.73
N ASP A 65 -3.93 -1.98 9.87
CA ASP A 65 -3.45 -0.67 10.28
C ASP A 65 -2.34 -0.13 9.36
N ILE A 66 -1.43 -0.98 8.88
CA ILE A 66 -0.47 -0.62 7.82
C ILE A 66 -1.21 -0.03 6.60
N VAL A 67 -2.31 -0.65 6.16
CA VAL A 67 -3.09 -0.16 5.01
C VAL A 67 -3.79 1.15 5.35
N VAL A 68 -4.38 1.26 6.54
CA VAL A 68 -5.06 2.47 7.02
C VAL A 68 -4.08 3.66 7.06
N VAL A 69 -2.89 3.49 7.65
CA VAL A 69 -1.89 4.55 7.76
C VAL A 69 -1.32 4.93 6.40
N ALA A 70 -1.02 3.95 5.54
CA ALA A 70 -0.51 4.21 4.18
C ALA A 70 -1.53 4.98 3.33
N MET A 71 -2.79 4.55 3.34
CA MET A 71 -3.86 5.17 2.58
C MET A 71 -4.25 6.54 3.15
N GLY A 72 -4.31 6.67 4.48
CA GLY A 72 -4.51 7.94 5.15
C GLY A 72 -3.41 8.95 4.82
N THR A 73 -2.16 8.47 4.64
CA THR A 73 -1.04 9.30 4.18
C THR A 73 -1.29 9.82 2.77
N ALA A 74 -1.69 8.98 1.83
CA ALA A 74 -1.98 9.42 0.46
C ALA A 74 -3.13 10.44 0.42
N ILE A 75 -4.21 10.22 1.18
CA ILE A 75 -5.34 11.16 1.29
C ILE A 75 -4.90 12.50 1.89
N LEU A 76 -4.05 12.48 2.91
CA LEU A 76 -3.47 13.68 3.53
C LEU A 76 -2.62 14.47 2.53
N MET A 77 -1.88 13.79 1.65
CA MET A 77 -1.06 14.41 0.60
C MET A 77 -1.88 14.89 -0.60
N GLY A 78 -3.17 14.53 -0.66
CA GLY A 78 -4.03 14.84 -1.80
C GLY A 78 -3.78 13.95 -3.02
N TRP A 79 -3.12 12.81 -2.83
CA TRP A 79 -2.82 11.86 -3.89
C TRP A 79 -4.01 10.97 -4.20
N ASP A 80 -4.19 10.61 -5.48
CA ASP A 80 -5.27 9.72 -5.91
C ASP A 80 -4.87 8.24 -5.73
N PHE A 81 -5.00 7.78 -4.49
CA PHE A 81 -4.67 6.41 -4.12
C PHE A 81 -5.60 5.36 -4.76
N ASP A 82 -6.88 5.68 -4.98
CA ASP A 82 -7.85 4.74 -5.56
C ASP A 82 -7.49 4.45 -7.03
N GLU A 83 -7.08 5.46 -7.79
CA GLU A 83 -6.59 5.30 -9.15
C GLU A 83 -5.21 4.62 -9.18
N ALA A 84 -4.29 4.98 -8.27
CA ALA A 84 -2.98 4.32 -8.17
C ALA A 84 -3.12 2.82 -7.87
N TRP A 85 -4.04 2.46 -6.97
CA TRP A 85 -4.36 1.06 -6.66
C TRP A 85 -4.85 0.30 -7.88
N LYS A 86 -5.78 0.87 -8.66
CA LYS A 86 -6.28 0.25 -9.91
C LYS A 86 -5.17 0.01 -10.92
N ARG A 87 -4.32 1.01 -11.17
CA ARG A 87 -3.19 0.88 -12.09
C ARG A 87 -2.22 -0.22 -11.67
N VAL A 88 -1.89 -0.30 -10.38
CA VAL A 88 -1.06 -1.37 -9.83
C VAL A 88 -1.74 -2.72 -9.96
N HIS A 89 -3.05 -2.81 -9.68
CA HIS A 89 -3.83 -4.04 -9.83
C HIS A 89 -3.82 -4.53 -11.27
N ASP A 90 -4.16 -3.67 -12.23
CA ASP A 90 -4.18 -4.00 -13.66
C ASP A 90 -2.81 -4.46 -14.15
N ALA A 91 -1.74 -3.75 -13.75
CA ALA A 91 -0.37 -4.14 -14.07
C ALA A 91 0.03 -5.48 -13.42
N ASN A 92 -0.46 -5.79 -12.22
CA ASN A 92 -0.22 -7.08 -11.59
C ASN A 92 -0.99 -8.22 -12.27
N MET A 93 -2.24 -7.98 -12.68
CA MET A 93 -3.06 -8.95 -13.40
C MET A 93 -2.56 -9.22 -14.83
N ALA A 94 -1.79 -8.29 -15.40
CA ALA A 94 -1.11 -8.47 -16.68
C ALA A 94 0.21 -9.27 -16.58
N LYS A 95 0.61 -9.73 -15.38
CA LYS A 95 1.77 -10.61 -15.21
C LYS A 95 1.41 -12.05 -15.55
N GLU A 96 2.39 -12.82 -15.97
CA GLU A 96 2.25 -14.23 -16.29
C GLU A 96 2.81 -15.11 -15.18
N VAL A 97 2.10 -16.21 -14.90
CA VAL A 97 2.51 -17.23 -13.94
C VAL A 97 3.57 -18.11 -14.59
N HIS A 98 4.77 -18.12 -14.02
CA HIS A 98 5.85 -19.02 -14.42
C HIS A 98 6.08 -20.07 -13.34
N TRP A 99 5.79 -21.33 -13.68
CA TRP A 99 6.11 -22.47 -12.83
C TRP A 99 7.59 -22.82 -13.00
N ARG A 100 8.32 -22.94 -11.90
CA ARG A 100 9.74 -23.32 -11.96
C ARG A 100 9.88 -24.82 -12.20
N ASP A 101 10.68 -25.18 -13.20
CA ASP A 101 11.17 -26.55 -13.37
C ASP A 101 12.41 -26.79 -12.48
N GLU A 102 12.73 -28.06 -12.22
CA GLU A 102 13.97 -28.43 -11.53
C GLU A 102 15.19 -27.88 -12.31
N GLY A 103 15.86 -26.87 -11.74
CA GLY A 103 17.06 -26.24 -12.31
C GLY A 103 16.91 -24.78 -12.74
N ASP A 104 15.73 -24.16 -12.60
CA ASP A 104 15.54 -22.73 -12.91
C ASP A 104 16.16 -21.84 -11.82
N ALA A 105 17.37 -21.30 -12.09
CA ALA A 105 18.19 -20.49 -11.17
C ALA A 105 17.69 -19.05 -10.97
N GLY A 106 16.36 -18.86 -10.91
CA GLY A 106 15.75 -17.57 -10.62
C GLY A 106 15.82 -17.18 -9.14
N THR A 107 15.76 -15.87 -8.85
CA THR A 107 15.90 -15.17 -7.55
C THR A 107 15.52 -15.96 -6.28
N ASP A 108 16.28 -15.76 -5.19
CA ASP A 108 16.19 -16.27 -3.79
C ASP A 108 14.79 -16.25 -3.14
N ARG A 109 13.79 -16.84 -3.79
CA ARG A 109 12.44 -17.01 -3.26
C ARG A 109 12.13 -18.49 -3.41
N ASP A 110 12.00 -19.17 -2.28
CA ASP A 110 11.72 -20.60 -2.13
C ASP A 110 10.28 -20.98 -2.56
N MET A 111 9.70 -20.21 -3.49
CA MET A 111 8.32 -20.32 -3.94
C MET A 111 8.29 -21.04 -5.30
N PRO A 112 7.42 -22.05 -5.47
CA PRO A 112 7.34 -22.85 -6.70
C PRO A 112 6.79 -22.07 -7.92
N VAL A 113 6.28 -20.87 -7.66
CA VAL A 113 5.66 -19.98 -8.65
C VAL A 113 6.34 -18.62 -8.60
N ASP A 114 6.64 -18.10 -9.78
CA ASP A 114 7.08 -16.73 -9.98
C ASP A 114 6.09 -15.96 -10.89
N LEU A 115 5.97 -14.65 -10.68
CA LEU A 115 5.16 -13.77 -11.52
C LEU A 115 6.09 -12.96 -12.42
N ARG A 116 6.14 -13.30 -13.71
CA ARG A 116 7.02 -12.65 -14.69
C ARG A 116 6.26 -11.58 -15.47
N LYS A 117 7.01 -10.55 -15.87
CA LYS A 117 6.52 -9.46 -16.72
C LYS A 117 6.71 -9.88 -18.19
N PRO A 118 5.65 -9.99 -19.01
CA PRO A 118 5.80 -10.28 -20.44
C PRO A 118 6.50 -9.13 -21.18
N GLU A 119 6.92 -9.37 -22.43
CA GLU A 119 7.71 -8.42 -23.24
C GLU A 119 7.01 -7.07 -23.44
N GLU A 120 5.68 -7.08 -23.60
CA GLU A 120 4.85 -5.87 -23.78
C GLU A 120 4.28 -5.33 -22.46
N TRP A 121 4.75 -5.80 -21.30
CA TRP A 121 4.25 -5.35 -20.00
C TRP A 121 4.64 -3.90 -19.72
N VAL A 122 3.66 -3.11 -19.28
CA VAL A 122 3.83 -1.69 -18.93
C VAL A 122 3.70 -1.50 -17.43
N ALA A 123 4.66 -0.79 -16.83
CA ALA A 123 4.59 -0.41 -15.42
C ALA A 123 3.48 0.63 -15.19
N PRO A 124 2.81 0.61 -14.02
CA PRO A 124 1.88 1.67 -13.68
C PRO A 124 2.63 3.01 -13.57
N ASN A 125 2.05 4.08 -14.14
CA ASN A 125 2.53 5.46 -13.99
C ASN A 125 1.63 6.17 -12.96
N HIS A 126 2.21 6.97 -12.05
CA HIS A 126 1.49 7.74 -11.04
C HIS A 126 1.84 9.25 -11.06
N GLU A 127 2.58 9.73 -12.06
CA GLU A 127 3.02 11.13 -12.16
C GLU A 127 1.85 12.13 -12.17
N ASP A 128 0.69 11.71 -12.69
CA ASP A 128 -0.54 12.50 -12.75
C ASP A 128 -1.42 12.37 -11.48
N LEU A 129 -1.03 11.54 -10.52
CA LEU A 129 -1.82 11.23 -9.31
C LEU A 129 -1.26 11.87 -8.03
N VAL A 130 -0.15 12.62 -8.14
CA VAL A 130 0.61 13.18 -7.00
C VAL A 130 0.74 14.69 -7.02
#